data_AF-A0A920QSB8-F1
#
_entry.id   AF-A0A920QSB8-F1
#
_cell.length_a   1.000
_cell.length_b   1.000
_cell.length_c   1.000
_cell.angle_alpha   90.00
_cell.angle_beta   90.00
_cell.angle_gamma   90.00
#
_symmetry.space_group_name_H-M   'P 1'
#
loop_
_entity.id
_entity.type
_entity.pdbx_description
1 polymer ?
#
loop_
_entity_poly.entity_id
_entity_poly.type
_entity_poly.pdbx_seq_one_letter_code
_entity_poly.pdbx_strand_id
1 'polypeptide(L)' 'MSEEILINVSSREVRAALVENGVLQEVLVERTSRRGLISNIYKGRVSRVLPGHASGVCGTGSGENGVLARV' A
#
# COMPACT_ATOMS: atom_id res chain seq x y z
N MET A 1 24.78 20.50 -0.76
CA MET A 1 23.94 19.47 -0.12
C MET A 1 23.11 18.87 -1.22
N SER A 2 23.49 17.67 -1.67
CA SER A 2 22.76 16.93 -2.69
C SER A 2 22.13 15.72 -2.03
N GLU A 3 20.81 15.67 -2.09
CA GLU A 3 20.01 14.50 -1.74
C GLU A 3 19.56 13.86 -3.05
N GLU A 4 19.76 12.56 -3.16
CA GLU A 4 19.43 11.78 -4.35
C GLU A 4 18.58 10.59 -3.97
N ILE A 5 17.55 10.33 -4.77
CA ILE A 5 16.75 9.11 -4.66
C ILE A 5 17.10 8.23 -5.85
N LEU A 6 17.74 7.09 -5.58
CA LEU A 6 18.09 6.10 -6.59
C LEU A 6 17.02 5.01 -6.60
N ILE A 7 16.37 4.83 -7.76
CA ILE A 7 15.32 3.82 -7.94
C ILE A 7 15.81 2.72 -8.88
N ASN A 8 15.77 1.48 -8.42
CA ASN A 8 16.05 0.29 -9.22
C ASN A 8 14.81 -0.60 -9.30
N VAL A 9 14.36 -0.87 -10.52
CA VAL A 9 13.15 -1.67 -10.78
C VAL A 9 13.55 -3.01 -11.39
N SER A 10 13.22 -4.11 -10.71
CA SER A 10 13.34 -5.47 -11.21
C SER A 10 11.98 -6.16 -11.21
N SER A 11 11.84 -7.25 -11.98
CA SER A 11 10.60 -8.02 -12.07
C SER A 11 10.13 -8.63 -10.74
N ARG A 12 11.05 -8.84 -9.78
CA ARG A 12 10.74 -9.45 -8.48
C ARG A 12 10.61 -8.45 -7.33
N GLU A 13 11.28 -7.30 -7.43
CA GLU A 13 11.30 -6.29 -6.38
C GLU A 13 11.69 -4.91 -6.92
N VAL A 14 11.20 -3.88 -6.23
CA VAL A 14 11.54 -2.48 -6.43
C VAL A 14 12.40 -2.04 -5.26
N ARG A 15 13.53 -1.38 -5.54
CA ARG A 15 14.43 -0.86 -4.51
C ARG A 15 14.53 0.65 -4.68
N ALA A 16 14.40 1.39 -3.59
CA ALA A 16 14.66 2.83 -3.55
C ALA A 16 15.74 3.09 -2.49
N ALA A 17 16.71 3.94 -2.79
CA ALA A 17 17.75 4.33 -1.86
C ALA A 17 17.80 5.86 -1.74
N LEU A 18 17.80 6.36 -0.50
CA LEU A 18 18.07 7.76 -0.19
C LEU A 18 19.57 7.91 0.06
N VAL A 19 20.21 8.73 -0.76
CA VAL A 19 21.64 9.02 -0.70
C VAL A 19 21.83 10.50 -0.44
N GLU A 20 22.58 10.84 0.61
CA GLU A 20 22.91 12.22 0.94
C GLU A 20 24.42 12.41 0.89
N ASN A 21 24.88 13.37 0.07
CA ASN A 21 26.31 13.67 -0.10
C ASN A 21 27.14 12.42 -0.46
N GLY A 22 26.56 11.51 -1.26
CA GLY A 22 27.21 10.25 -1.67
C GLY A 22 27.21 9.15 -0.61
N VAL A 23 26.60 9.37 0.56
CA VAL A 23 26.45 8.39 1.63
C VAL A 23 25.03 7.85 1.64
N LEU A 24 24.90 6.51 1.63
CA LEU A 24 23.60 5.84 1.71
C LEU A 24 22.99 6.03 3.11
N GLN A 25 21.79 6.61 3.17
CA GLN A 25 21.05 6.81 4.42
C GLN A 25 20.04 5.70 4.66
N GLU A 26 19.19 5.42 3.66
CA GLU A 26 18.09 4.45 3.79
C GLU A 26 17.90 3.65 2.49
N VAL A 27 17.47 2.39 2.62
CA VAL A 27 17.04 1.55 1.49
C VAL A 27 15.66 0.96 1.79
N LEU A 28 14.72 1.20 0.89
CA LEU A 28 13.42 0.55 0.86
C LEU A 28 13.42 -0.55 -0.21
N VAL A 29 12.95 -1.75 0.16
CA VAL A 29 12.78 -2.87 -0.77
C VAL A 29 11.33 -3.34 -0.73
N GLU A 30 10.61 -3.09 -1.82
CA GLU A 30 9.24 -3.55 -2.00
C GLU A 30 9.22 -4.81 -2.86
N ARG A 31 8.65 -5.91 -2.34
CA ARG A 31 8.46 -7.16 -3.08
C ARG A 31 7.00 -7.32 -3.45
N THR A 32 6.71 -7.63 -4.71
CA THR A 32 5.34 -7.81 -5.19
C THR A 32 4.59 -8.89 -4.40
N SER A 33 5.27 -9.95 -3.99
CA SER A 33 4.71 -11.04 -3.17
C SER A 33 4.44 -10.67 -1.71
N ARG A 34 4.92 -9.52 -1.23
CA ARG A 34 4.76 -9.04 0.15
C ARG A 34 4.02 -7.72 0.25
N ARG A 35 3.28 -7.30 -0.79
CA ARG A 35 2.40 -6.13 -0.68
C ARG A 35 1.31 -6.41 0.35
N GLY A 36 1.39 -5.74 1.50
CA GLY A 36 0.36 -5.79 2.52
C GLY A 36 -0.89 -5.01 2.09
N LEU A 37 -2.03 -5.35 2.70
CA LEU A 37 -3.28 -4.61 2.50
C LEU A 37 -3.42 -3.41 3.47
N ILE A 38 -2.59 -3.36 4.51
CA ILE A 38 -2.61 -2.35 5.58
C ILE A 38 -2.19 -0.98 5.03
N SER A 39 -2.88 0.08 5.45
CA SER A 39 -2.62 1.49 5.07
C SER A 39 -2.83 1.82 3.58
N ASN A 40 -3.41 0.91 2.80
CA ASN A 40 -3.80 1.19 1.43
C ASN A 40 -5.14 1.93 1.39
N ILE A 41 -5.28 2.85 0.45
CA ILE A 41 -6.53 3.55 0.17
C ILE A 41 -7.10 2.98 -1.12
N TYR A 42 -8.31 2.44 -1.05
CA TYR A 42 -9.00 1.84 -2.18
C TYR A 42 -10.28 2.62 -2.51
N LYS A 43 -10.60 2.72 -3.80
CA LYS A 43 -11.93 3.14 -4.25
C LYS A 43 -12.81 1.90 -4.36
N GLY A 44 -13.71 1.72 -3.40
CA GLY A 44 -14.63 0.57 -3.35
C GLY A 44 -16.08 0.94 -3.58
N ARG A 45 -16.87 -0.01 -4.09
CA ARG A 45 -18.33 0.08 -4.13
C ARG A 45 -18.92 -0.71 -2.97
N VAL A 46 -19.84 -0.08 -2.22
CA VAL A 46 -20.61 -0.76 -1.18
C VAL A 46 -21.55 -1.77 -1.83
N SER A 47 -21.40 -3.06 -1.51
CA SER A 47 -22.19 -4.15 -2.08
C SER A 47 -23.36 -4.55 -1.20
N ARG A 48 -23.23 -4.41 0.12
CA ARG A 48 -24.27 -4.74 1.09
C ARG A 48 -24.12 -3.90 2.35
N VAL A 49 -25.23 -3.38 2.87
CA VAL A 49 -25.28 -2.78 4.21
C VAL A 49 -25.87 -3.81 5.16
N LEU A 50 -25.27 -3.98 6.35
CA LEU A 50 -25.77 -4.92 7.35
C LEU A 50 -26.68 -4.16 8.33
N PRO A 51 -28.00 -4.41 8.36
CA PRO A 51 -28.88 -3.76 9.33
C PRO A 51 -28.51 -4.22 10.75
N GLY A 52 -28.50 -3.31 11.73
CA GLY A 52 -28.22 -3.63 13.14
C GLY A 52 -26.74 -3.71 13.53
N HIS A 53 -25.84 -3.81 12.55
CA HIS A 53 -24.40 -3.62 12.73
C HIS A 53 -24.06 -2.33 11.96
N ALA A 54 -23.48 -1.31 12.60
CA ALA A 54 -23.18 -0.03 11.95
C ALA A 54 -22.04 -0.13 10.90
N SER A 55 -22.22 -1.02 9.93
CA SER A 55 -21.20 -1.51 9.01
C SER A 55 -21.80 -2.02 7.69
N GLY A 56 -20.99 -1.99 6.63
CA GLY A 56 -21.30 -2.55 5.33
C GLY A 56 -20.11 -3.31 4.75
N VAL A 57 -20.36 -4.05 3.67
CA VAL A 57 -19.35 -4.77 2.90
C VAL A 57 -19.04 -3.98 1.63
N CYS A 58 -17.77 -3.81 1.30
CA CYS A 58 -17.32 -3.19 0.06
C CYS A 58 -16.27 -4.03 -0.66
N GLY A 59 -16.29 -4.00 -2.00
CA GLY A 59 -15.19 -4.55 -2.78
C GLY A 59 -14.01 -3.57 -2.82
N THR A 60 -12.79 -4.06 -2.56
CA THR A 60 -11.55 -3.26 -2.61
C THR A 60 -10.77 -3.43 -3.92
N GLY A 61 -11.19 -4.36 -4.78
CA GLY A 61 -10.48 -4.71 -6.02
C GLY A 61 -9.25 -5.59 -5.81
N SER A 62 -8.87 -5.90 -4.56
CA SER A 62 -7.75 -6.78 -4.22
C SER A 62 -8.10 -8.29 -4.24
N GLY A 63 -9.28 -8.65 -4.75
CA GLY A 63 -9.81 -10.02 -4.74
C GLY A 63 -10.56 -10.41 -3.45
N GLU A 64 -10.47 -9.58 -2.41
CA GLU A 64 -11.17 -9.75 -1.14
C GLU A 64 -12.18 -8.63 -0.90
N ASN A 65 -13.20 -8.89 -0.06
CA ASN A 65 -14.14 -7.86 0.36
C ASN A 65 -13.71 -7.28 1.71
N GLY A 66 -13.78 -5.95 1.85
CA GLY A 66 -13.55 -5.25 3.10
C GLY A 66 -14.84 -4.97 3.87
N VAL A 67 -14.69 -4.75 5.18
CA VAL A 67 -15.77 -4.29 6.07
C VAL A 67 -15.59 -2.80 6.31
N LEU A 68 -16.58 -2.00 5.93
CA LEU A 68 -16.66 -0.57 6.23
C LEU A 68 -17.43 -0.40 7.53
N ALA A 69 -16.83 0.22 8.53
CA ALA A 69 -17.50 0.57 9.78
C ALA A 69 -17.70 2.09 9.87
N ARG A 70 -18.77 2.50 10.55
CA ARG A 70 -18.97 3.91 10.91
C ARG A 70 -18.00 4.27 12.05
N VAL A 71 -17.30 5.39 11.92
CA VAL A 71 -16.49 6.02 12.99
C VAL A 71 -17.38 6.88 13.87
#